data_AF-A0A947G342-F1
#
_entry.id   AF-A0A947G342-F1
#
_cell.length_a   1.000
_cell.length_b   1.000
_cell.length_c   1.000
_cell.angle_alpha   90.00
_cell.angle_beta   90.00
_cell.angle_gamma   90.00
#
_symmetry.space_group_name_H-M   'P 1'
#
loop_
_entity.id
_entity.type
_entity.pdbx_description
1 polymer ?
#
loop_
_entity_poly.entity_id
_entity_poly.type
_entity_poly.pdbx_seq_one_letter_code
_entity_poly.pdbx_strand_id
1 'polypeptide(L)'
;TDTAAADALRTAGATLWVAHTEERDIDWLRELGVDGIEWFNIHAAIAPDIRVEHLGLDGTAAVAETLEFNVPAEVMPAPDLAGLPLMFTNEPADRKWTTLLSEGRRISITAGTDAHQNALPIEMNDGERADSYRRMIRWASNFVLVADPSDVMAPERALAEGRSFLAFELFGTPAGFDIYLETSGGVVELGGEAELANAGNLVAVTPRVAALYSGAEPPIIETLIHRVDGNGRTMVGRGTGTVTVAVDGPGAYHATVLITPAHLRPYLGTLTSYAERSYTWVQSNPIYVR
;
A
#
# COMPACT_ATOMS: atom_id res chain seq x y z
N THR A 1 16.77 22.09 10.02
CA THR A 1 15.63 21.28 10.47
C THR A 1 14.36 22.01 10.11
N ASP A 2 13.45 21.36 9.40
CA ASP A 2 12.16 21.91 8.97
C ASP A 2 11.10 21.96 10.10
N THR A 3 11.52 21.78 11.35
CA THR A 3 10.62 21.69 12.52
C THR A 3 9.84 22.99 12.75
N ALA A 4 10.46 24.16 12.54
CA ALA A 4 9.74 25.43 12.62
C ALA A 4 8.63 25.58 11.56
N ALA A 5 8.85 25.05 10.35
CA ALA A 5 7.83 25.05 9.29
C ALA A 5 6.71 24.04 9.61
N ALA A 6 7.08 22.85 10.08
CA ALA A 6 6.14 21.83 10.55
C ALA A 6 5.25 22.35 11.70
N ASP A 7 5.83 23.04 12.68
CA ASP A 7 5.10 23.61 13.81
C ASP A 7 4.15 24.73 13.35
N ALA A 8 4.57 25.56 12.39
CA ALA A 8 3.70 26.57 11.79
C ALA A 8 2.51 25.92 11.05
N LEU A 9 2.75 24.85 10.28
CA LEU A 9 1.71 24.09 9.58
C LEU A 9 0.72 23.44 10.55
N ARG A 10 1.21 22.81 11.62
CA ARG A 10 0.36 22.24 12.68
C ARG A 10 -0.46 23.29 13.40
N THR A 11 0.13 24.43 13.70
CA THR A 11 -0.58 25.57 14.32
C THR A 11 -1.72 26.06 13.42
N ALA A 12 -1.56 25.92 12.10
CA ALA A 12 -2.61 26.19 11.11
C ALA A 12 -3.61 25.03 10.92
N GLY A 13 -3.48 23.92 11.66
CA GLY A 13 -4.37 22.77 11.60
C GLY A 13 -4.04 21.75 10.49
N ALA A 14 -2.86 21.83 9.88
CA ALA A 14 -2.45 20.89 8.85
C ALA A 14 -2.01 19.54 9.44
N THR A 15 -2.21 18.47 8.67
CA THR A 15 -1.52 17.20 8.85
C THR A 15 -0.16 17.22 8.14
N LEU A 16 0.82 16.53 8.71
CA LEU A 16 2.16 16.41 8.14
C LEU A 16 2.35 15.03 7.52
N TRP A 17 2.47 15.01 6.20
CA TRP A 17 2.74 13.82 5.41
C TRP A 17 4.11 13.91 4.76
N VAL A 18 4.90 12.85 4.85
CA VAL A 18 6.24 12.80 4.24
C VAL A 18 6.24 11.88 3.03
N ALA A 19 6.73 12.39 1.90
CA ALA A 19 7.01 11.62 0.70
C ALA A 19 8.45 11.08 0.69
N HIS A 20 8.69 10.05 -0.15
CA HIS A 20 9.98 9.39 -0.34
C HIS A 20 10.56 8.85 0.97
N THR A 21 9.73 8.15 1.76
CA THR A 21 10.09 7.72 3.11
C THR A 21 11.34 6.84 3.11
N GLU A 22 11.59 6.07 2.06
CA GLU A 22 12.81 5.28 1.87
C GLU A 22 14.10 6.10 1.99
N GLU A 23 14.09 7.36 1.55
CA GLU A 23 15.25 8.27 1.58
C GLU A 23 15.40 8.99 2.93
N ARG A 24 14.39 8.95 3.81
CA ARG A 24 14.38 9.72 5.05
C ARG A 24 15.00 8.97 6.22
N ASP A 25 15.71 9.70 7.07
CA ASP A 25 16.16 9.18 8.36
C ASP A 25 15.00 9.05 9.35
N ILE A 26 15.01 8.00 10.18
CA ILE A 26 13.93 7.75 11.12
C ILE A 26 13.91 8.73 12.29
N ASP A 27 15.07 9.20 12.77
CA ASP A 27 15.13 10.20 13.83
C ASP A 27 14.58 11.54 13.34
N TRP A 28 14.82 11.87 12.07
CA TRP A 28 14.19 13.02 11.43
C TRP A 28 12.66 12.89 11.38
N LEU A 29 12.10 11.72 11.04
CA LEU A 29 10.64 11.49 11.08
C LEU A 29 10.08 11.62 12.51
N ARG A 30 10.81 11.11 13.51
CA ARG A 30 10.45 11.20 14.94
C ARG A 30 10.41 12.64 15.44
N GLU A 31 11.44 13.42 15.11
CA GLU A 31 11.57 14.83 15.47
C GLU A 31 10.52 15.67 14.75
N LEU A 32 10.30 15.40 13.47
CA LEU A 32 9.29 16.09 12.68
C LEU A 32 7.90 15.83 13.24
N GLY A 33 7.61 14.60 13.70
CA GLY A 33 6.34 14.20 14.32
C GLY A 33 5.22 13.87 13.34
N VAL A 34 5.54 13.22 12.22
CA VAL A 34 4.63 13.02 11.09
C VAL A 34 3.30 12.33 11.47
N ASP A 35 2.23 12.68 10.77
CA ASP A 35 0.91 12.02 10.88
C ASP A 35 0.78 10.87 9.87
N GLY A 36 1.53 10.96 8.77
CA GLY A 36 1.57 9.91 7.76
C GLY A 36 2.84 9.92 6.92
N ILE A 37 3.06 8.81 6.24
CA ILE A 37 4.20 8.59 5.35
C ILE A 37 3.74 8.02 4.01
N GLU A 38 4.50 8.28 2.96
CA GLU A 38 4.41 7.52 1.72
C GLU A 38 5.12 6.18 1.92
N TRP A 39 4.34 5.11 2.01
CA TRP A 39 4.85 3.75 2.22
C TRP A 39 5.39 3.13 0.92
N PHE A 40 4.82 3.50 -0.22
CA PHE A 40 5.28 3.05 -1.53
C PHE A 40 5.30 4.20 -2.54
N ASN A 41 6.39 4.30 -3.29
CA ASN A 41 6.55 5.27 -4.37
C ASN A 41 7.08 4.60 -5.65
N ILE A 42 6.38 4.79 -6.77
CA ILE A 42 6.80 4.28 -8.08
C ILE A 42 8.08 4.96 -8.58
N HIS A 43 8.29 6.24 -8.26
CA HIS A 43 9.52 6.92 -8.66
C HIS A 43 10.75 6.24 -8.04
N ALA A 44 10.71 5.91 -6.76
CA ALA A 44 11.75 5.15 -6.08
C ALA A 44 11.93 3.73 -6.69
N ALA A 45 10.84 3.14 -7.20
CA ALA A 45 10.89 1.85 -7.88
C ALA A 45 11.63 1.90 -9.23
N ILE A 46 11.81 3.07 -9.85
CA ILE A 46 12.40 3.22 -11.18
C ILE A 46 13.79 3.89 -11.11
N ALA A 47 13.96 4.90 -10.27
CA ALA A 47 15.17 5.73 -10.21
C ALA A 47 16.41 4.90 -9.81
N PRO A 48 17.43 4.76 -10.68
CA PRO A 48 18.55 3.84 -10.46
C PRO A 48 19.36 4.12 -9.19
N ASP A 49 19.57 5.39 -8.88
CA ASP A 49 20.25 5.87 -7.68
C ASP A 49 19.46 5.52 -6.42
N ILE A 50 18.18 5.86 -6.36
CA ILE A 50 17.32 5.54 -5.20
C ILE A 50 17.25 4.03 -4.97
N ARG A 51 17.11 3.24 -6.04
CA ARG A 51 17.08 1.77 -5.97
C ARG A 51 18.32 1.20 -5.31
N VAL A 52 19.50 1.69 -5.69
CA VAL A 52 20.77 1.20 -5.14
C VAL A 52 21.00 1.72 -3.73
N GLU A 53 20.83 3.03 -3.52
CA GLU A 53 21.24 3.71 -2.28
C GLU A 53 20.26 3.50 -1.13
N HIS A 54 18.95 3.40 -1.42
CA HIS A 54 17.90 3.38 -0.41
C HIS A 54 17.12 2.07 -0.35
N LEU A 55 16.95 1.37 -1.48
CA LEU A 55 16.16 0.14 -1.54
C LEU A 55 17.00 -1.14 -1.53
N GLY A 56 18.31 -1.05 -1.78
CA GLY A 56 19.19 -2.23 -1.90
C GLY A 56 18.87 -3.10 -3.11
N LEU A 57 18.29 -2.53 -4.15
CA LEU A 57 17.88 -3.20 -5.39
C LEU A 57 18.88 -2.92 -6.53
N ASP A 58 18.84 -3.74 -7.58
CA ASP A 58 19.58 -3.44 -8.81
C ASP A 58 19.02 -2.18 -9.48
N GLY A 59 19.89 -1.20 -9.75
CA GLY A 59 19.48 0.11 -10.27
C GLY A 59 18.92 0.08 -11.70
N THR A 60 19.20 -0.95 -12.49
CA THR A 60 18.82 -1.03 -13.91
C THR A 60 17.75 -2.07 -14.21
N ALA A 61 17.58 -3.07 -13.34
CA ALA A 61 16.68 -4.21 -13.54
C ALA A 61 15.23 -3.77 -13.80
N ALA A 62 14.71 -2.79 -13.04
CA ALA A 62 13.35 -2.29 -13.24
C ALA A 62 13.12 -1.75 -14.66
N VAL A 63 14.04 -0.94 -15.18
CA VAL A 63 13.93 -0.39 -16.54
C VAL A 63 14.06 -1.51 -17.58
N ALA A 64 15.02 -2.42 -17.40
CA ALA A 64 15.23 -3.55 -18.31
C ALA A 64 14.00 -4.48 -18.37
N GLU A 65 13.43 -4.83 -17.22
CA GLU A 65 12.24 -5.67 -17.11
C GLU A 65 10.98 -4.97 -17.66
N THR A 66 10.80 -3.67 -17.39
CA THR A 66 9.72 -2.89 -17.99
C THR A 66 9.84 -2.84 -19.51
N LEU A 67 11.05 -2.79 -20.06
CA LEU A 67 11.28 -2.84 -21.52
C LEU A 67 10.91 -4.18 -22.15
N GLU A 68 10.91 -5.28 -21.40
CA GLU A 68 10.48 -6.59 -21.92
C GLU A 68 9.02 -6.58 -22.37
N PHE A 69 8.19 -5.68 -21.80
CA PHE A 69 6.80 -5.49 -22.23
C PHE A 69 6.65 -4.88 -23.63
N ASN A 70 7.75 -4.45 -24.25
CA ASN A 70 7.78 -3.94 -25.62
C ASN A 70 8.50 -4.87 -26.60
N VAL A 71 9.05 -5.98 -26.14
CA VAL A 71 9.74 -6.92 -27.03
C VAL A 71 8.70 -7.63 -27.90
N PRO A 72 8.85 -7.62 -29.25
CA PRO A 72 7.92 -8.30 -30.13
C PRO A 72 7.80 -9.81 -29.82
N ALA A 73 6.57 -10.28 -29.63
CA ALA A 73 6.23 -11.67 -29.38
C ALA A 73 4.97 -12.07 -30.16
N GLU A 74 4.71 -13.38 -30.28
CA GLU A 74 3.48 -13.90 -30.90
C GLU A 74 2.22 -13.39 -30.17
N VAL A 75 2.31 -13.34 -28.84
CA VAL A 75 1.34 -12.65 -27.97
C VAL A 75 2.09 -11.54 -27.25
N MET A 76 1.81 -10.29 -27.62
CA MET A 76 2.39 -9.13 -26.95
C MET A 76 1.85 -9.02 -25.52
N PRO A 77 2.71 -8.82 -24.52
CA PRO A 77 2.25 -8.49 -23.18
C PRO A 77 1.49 -7.15 -23.19
N ALA A 78 0.47 -7.04 -22.34
CA ALA A 78 -0.32 -5.83 -22.20
C ALA A 78 0.53 -4.71 -21.59
N PRO A 79 0.66 -3.54 -22.23
CA PRO A 79 1.47 -2.43 -21.70
C PRO A 79 1.06 -1.95 -20.32
N ASP A 80 -0.24 -2.03 -19.97
CA ASP A 80 -0.74 -1.60 -18.65
C ASP A 80 -0.12 -2.44 -17.51
N LEU A 81 0.39 -3.64 -17.82
CA LEU A 81 1.07 -4.53 -16.89
C LEU A 81 2.59 -4.27 -16.75
N ALA A 82 3.15 -3.30 -17.49
CA ALA A 82 4.58 -2.99 -17.46
C ALA A 82 5.06 -2.39 -16.12
N GLY A 83 4.14 -2.15 -15.18
CA GLY A 83 4.43 -1.82 -13.78
C GLY A 83 4.71 -3.04 -12.89
N LEU A 84 4.48 -4.28 -13.34
CA LEU A 84 4.74 -5.49 -12.54
C LEU A 84 6.18 -5.61 -12.04
N PRO A 85 7.22 -5.27 -12.83
CA PRO A 85 8.62 -5.24 -12.36
C PRO A 85 8.87 -4.27 -11.20
N LEU A 86 8.01 -3.27 -11.05
CA LEU A 86 8.12 -2.21 -10.05
C LEU A 86 7.43 -2.58 -8.74
N MET A 87 6.72 -3.70 -8.69
CA MET A 87 6.02 -4.14 -7.49
C MET A 87 6.99 -4.91 -6.59
N PHE A 88 7.38 -4.28 -5.49
CA PHE A 88 8.20 -4.88 -4.44
C PHE A 88 7.72 -4.37 -3.07
N THR A 89 8.12 -5.07 -2.01
CA THR A 89 7.92 -4.57 -0.64
C THR A 89 8.96 -3.48 -0.37
N ASN A 90 8.52 -2.24 -0.14
CA ASN A 90 9.40 -1.13 0.26
C ASN A 90 9.86 -1.32 1.71
N GLU A 91 10.76 -2.28 1.94
CA GLU A 91 11.27 -2.64 3.27
C GLU A 91 11.80 -1.43 4.07
N PRO A 92 12.52 -0.46 3.48
CA PRO A 92 12.95 0.74 4.19
C PRO A 92 11.79 1.55 4.77
N ALA A 93 10.76 1.83 3.98
CA ALA A 93 9.59 2.57 4.45
C ALA A 93 8.75 1.74 5.44
N ASP A 94 8.56 0.45 5.16
CA ASP A 94 7.83 -0.49 6.02
C ASP A 94 8.48 -0.63 7.41
N ARG A 95 9.81 -0.71 7.46
CA ARG A 95 10.56 -0.77 8.73
C ARG A 95 10.40 0.52 9.54
N LYS A 96 10.47 1.67 8.88
CA LYS A 96 10.29 2.97 9.56
C LYS A 96 8.86 3.09 10.10
N TRP A 97 7.87 2.73 9.29
CA TRP A 97 6.47 2.71 9.71
C TRP A 97 6.24 1.82 10.93
N THR A 98 6.64 0.56 10.85
CA THR A 98 6.47 -0.41 11.94
C THR A 98 7.26 -0.01 13.19
N THR A 99 8.43 0.61 13.04
CA THR A 99 9.18 1.15 14.19
C THR A 99 8.41 2.29 14.86
N LEU A 100 7.90 3.26 14.11
CA LEU A 100 7.11 4.37 14.67
C LEU A 100 5.82 3.85 15.34
N LEU A 101 5.14 2.86 14.75
CA LEU A 101 3.99 2.21 15.38
C LEU A 101 4.36 1.50 16.68
N SER A 102 5.52 0.81 16.73
CA SER A 102 6.01 0.13 17.95
C SER A 102 6.31 1.08 19.11
N GLU A 103 6.60 2.35 18.78
CA GLU A 103 6.77 3.44 19.74
C GLU A 103 5.44 4.02 20.24
N GLY A 104 4.30 3.47 19.80
CA GLY A 104 2.97 3.95 20.14
C GLY A 104 2.53 5.18 19.35
N ARG A 105 3.22 5.53 18.26
CA ARG A 105 2.80 6.63 17.38
C ARG A 105 1.67 6.17 16.46
N ARG A 106 0.81 7.12 16.09
CA ARG A 106 -0.25 6.92 15.10
C ARG A 106 0.22 7.43 13.75
N ILE A 107 0.63 6.51 12.88
CA ILE A 107 1.18 6.85 11.57
C ILE A 107 0.38 6.15 10.49
N SER A 108 -0.21 6.95 9.61
CA SER A 108 -0.92 6.46 8.43
C SER A 108 0.03 6.28 7.25
N ILE A 109 -0.38 5.46 6.29
CA ILE A 109 0.37 5.21 5.06
C ILE A 109 -0.44 5.62 3.83
N THR A 110 0.28 6.05 2.79
CA THR A 110 -0.22 6.22 1.42
C THR A 110 0.73 5.57 0.43
N ALA A 111 0.26 5.36 -0.80
CA ALA A 111 1.10 5.12 -1.96
C ALA A 111 1.06 6.33 -2.91
N GLY A 112 2.18 6.62 -3.55
CA GLY A 112 2.30 7.67 -4.56
C GLY A 112 3.03 7.19 -5.81
N THR A 113 2.89 7.98 -6.87
CA THR A 113 3.53 7.70 -8.17
C THR A 113 4.66 8.68 -8.47
N ASP A 114 4.58 9.85 -7.85
CA ASP A 114 5.39 11.03 -8.16
C ASP A 114 5.52 11.28 -9.68
N ALA A 115 4.37 11.25 -10.37
CA ALA A 115 4.32 11.26 -11.83
C ALA A 115 4.79 12.60 -12.43
N HIS A 116 5.90 12.55 -13.17
CA HIS A 116 6.52 13.71 -13.85
C HIS A 116 6.73 13.53 -15.36
N GLN A 117 6.36 12.36 -15.92
CA GLN A 117 6.59 11.99 -17.34
C GLN A 117 8.03 12.18 -17.83
N ASN A 118 9.01 11.96 -16.97
CA ASN A 118 10.43 12.17 -17.24
C ASN A 118 11.29 10.91 -17.05
N ALA A 119 10.71 9.82 -16.51
CA ALA A 119 11.47 8.64 -16.09
C ALA A 119 11.51 7.53 -17.15
N LEU A 120 10.42 7.30 -17.88
CA LEU A 120 10.32 6.25 -18.90
C LEU A 120 9.62 6.76 -20.17
N PRO A 121 10.29 7.64 -20.95
CA PRO A 121 9.72 8.31 -22.11
C PRO A 121 9.60 7.42 -23.36
N ILE A 122 9.24 6.16 -23.17
CA ILE A 122 9.24 5.13 -24.19
C ILE A 122 7.80 4.85 -24.61
N GLU A 123 7.53 4.92 -25.90
CA GLU A 123 6.24 4.55 -26.47
C GLU A 123 6.06 3.03 -26.42
N MET A 124 4.96 2.58 -25.82
CA MET A 124 4.60 1.18 -25.71
C MET A 124 3.82 0.72 -26.95
N ASN A 125 3.57 -0.59 -27.05
CA ASN A 125 2.88 -1.17 -28.22
C ASN A 125 1.43 -0.66 -28.48
N ASP A 126 0.83 0.06 -27.53
CA ASP A 126 -0.48 0.71 -27.68
C ASP A 126 -0.39 2.21 -28.02
N GLY A 127 0.80 2.70 -28.36
CA GLY A 127 1.06 4.09 -28.77
C GLY A 127 1.10 5.08 -27.61
N GLU A 128 1.05 4.62 -26.36
CA GLU A 128 1.21 5.47 -25.19
C GLU A 128 2.57 5.30 -24.52
N ARG A 129 3.03 6.35 -23.85
CA ARG A 129 4.26 6.29 -23.04
C ARG A 129 4.12 5.36 -21.84
N ALA A 130 5.20 4.69 -21.47
CA ALA A 130 5.28 3.87 -20.25
C ALA A 130 5.03 4.70 -18.97
N ASP A 131 5.54 5.93 -18.93
CA ASP A 131 5.33 6.90 -17.84
C ASP A 131 4.15 7.86 -18.06
N SER A 132 3.15 7.48 -18.87
CA SER A 132 1.98 8.34 -19.08
C SER A 132 1.21 8.55 -17.77
N TYR A 133 0.64 9.75 -17.56
CA TYR A 133 -0.21 10.01 -16.39
C TYR A 133 -1.36 9.00 -16.26
N ARG A 134 -1.94 8.58 -17.39
CA ARG A 134 -3.01 7.57 -17.41
C ARG A 134 -2.55 6.26 -16.78
N ARG A 135 -1.33 5.80 -17.06
CA ARG A 135 -0.77 4.58 -16.47
C ARG A 135 -0.39 4.79 -15.02
N MET A 136 0.44 5.79 -14.74
CA MET A 136 1.00 6.03 -13.39
C MET A 136 -0.10 6.16 -12.35
N ILE A 137 -1.06 7.06 -12.59
CA ILE A 137 -2.13 7.36 -11.62
C ILE A 137 -3.04 6.14 -11.37
N ARG A 138 -3.08 5.17 -12.28
CA ARG A 138 -3.92 3.97 -12.17
C ARG A 138 -3.26 2.80 -11.46
N TRP A 139 -1.97 2.84 -11.15
CA TRP A 139 -1.29 1.66 -10.59
C TRP A 139 -1.53 1.44 -9.10
N ALA A 140 -1.77 2.52 -8.35
CA ALA A 140 -2.10 2.46 -6.94
C ALA A 140 -3.23 3.43 -6.59
N SER A 141 -4.14 2.99 -5.73
CA SER A 141 -5.24 3.77 -5.18
C SER A 141 -5.04 3.92 -3.67
N ASN A 142 -5.30 5.12 -3.15
CA ASN A 142 -5.52 5.34 -1.72
C ASN A 142 -7.04 5.42 -1.49
N PHE A 143 -7.62 4.41 -0.86
CA PHE A 143 -9.04 4.38 -0.52
C PHE A 143 -9.26 5.09 0.81
N VAL A 144 -9.88 6.27 0.76
CA VAL A 144 -10.21 7.07 1.94
C VAL A 144 -11.66 6.80 2.34
N LEU A 145 -11.87 6.38 3.60
CA LEU A 145 -13.16 5.94 4.11
C LEU A 145 -13.92 7.11 4.73
N VAL A 146 -14.86 7.65 3.95
CA VAL A 146 -15.70 8.77 4.36
C VAL A 146 -17.14 8.31 4.61
N ALA A 147 -17.76 8.86 5.65
CA ALA A 147 -19.18 8.56 5.94
C ALA A 147 -20.12 9.23 4.94
N ASP A 148 -19.78 10.43 4.49
CA ASP A 148 -20.51 11.20 3.48
C ASP A 148 -19.54 11.62 2.36
N PRO A 149 -19.61 11.02 1.17
CA PRO A 149 -18.74 11.38 0.05
C PRO A 149 -19.08 12.74 -0.57
N SER A 150 -20.20 13.37 -0.18
CA SER A 150 -20.55 14.72 -0.64
C SER A 150 -19.91 15.83 0.18
N ASP A 151 -19.41 15.52 1.38
CA ASP A 151 -18.64 16.45 2.20
C ASP A 151 -17.20 16.53 1.69
N VAL A 152 -16.87 17.66 1.07
CA VAL A 152 -15.55 17.94 0.47
C VAL A 152 -14.40 17.92 1.49
N MET A 153 -14.69 18.11 2.78
CA MET A 153 -13.69 18.07 3.86
C MET A 153 -13.58 16.69 4.50
N ALA A 154 -14.51 15.76 4.21
CA ALA A 154 -14.48 14.42 4.80
C ALA A 154 -13.21 13.62 4.45
N PRO A 155 -12.65 13.69 3.22
CA PRO A 155 -11.42 12.98 2.90
C PRO A 155 -10.22 13.44 3.74
N GLU A 156 -10.06 14.74 3.98
CA GLU A 156 -8.96 15.28 4.80
C GLU A 156 -9.05 14.80 6.25
N ARG A 157 -10.26 14.81 6.84
CA ARG A 157 -10.48 14.30 8.20
C ARG A 157 -10.27 12.80 8.29
N ALA A 158 -10.76 12.03 7.32
CA ALA A 158 -10.56 10.60 7.26
C ALA A 158 -9.07 10.25 7.13
N LEU A 159 -8.30 10.98 6.33
CA LEU A 159 -6.85 10.81 6.24
C LEU A 159 -6.15 11.15 7.56
N ALA A 160 -6.53 12.25 8.22
CA ALA A 160 -5.99 12.64 9.53
C ALA A 160 -6.27 11.58 10.62
N GLU A 161 -7.43 10.94 10.55
CA GLU A 161 -7.83 9.85 11.45
C GLU A 161 -7.23 8.48 11.07
N GLY A 162 -6.54 8.37 9.93
CA GLY A 162 -6.01 7.10 9.44
C GLY A 162 -7.06 6.14 8.88
N ARG A 163 -8.23 6.66 8.50
CA ARG A 163 -9.34 5.92 7.89
C ARG A 163 -9.10 5.69 6.40
N SER A 164 -8.03 4.97 6.08
CA SER A 164 -7.70 4.63 4.70
C SER A 164 -6.93 3.32 4.58
N PHE A 165 -6.89 2.79 3.36
CA PHE A 165 -6.00 1.72 2.96
C PHE A 165 -5.50 1.98 1.54
N LEU A 166 -4.39 1.38 1.16
CA LEU A 166 -3.89 1.43 -0.22
C LEU A 166 -4.18 0.12 -0.93
N ALA A 167 -4.34 0.19 -2.25
CA ALA A 167 -4.37 -0.99 -3.11
C ALA A 167 -3.57 -0.79 -4.39
N PHE A 168 -2.91 -1.85 -4.85
CA PHE A 168 -2.25 -1.92 -6.15
C PHE A 168 -3.24 -2.40 -7.22
N GLU A 169 -3.83 -1.44 -7.91
CA GLU A 169 -4.84 -1.65 -8.96
C GLU A 169 -4.29 -2.40 -10.20
N LEU A 170 -2.97 -2.51 -10.31
CA LEU A 170 -2.29 -3.31 -11.32
C LEU A 170 -2.79 -4.76 -11.37
N PHE A 171 -3.20 -5.31 -10.23
CA PHE A 171 -3.74 -6.67 -10.12
C PHE A 171 -5.27 -6.74 -10.27
N GLY A 172 -5.92 -5.61 -10.51
CA GLY A 172 -7.36 -5.41 -10.50
C GLY A 172 -7.86 -4.75 -9.21
N THR A 173 -9.07 -4.19 -9.26
CA THR A 173 -9.66 -3.47 -8.13
C THR A 173 -10.13 -4.43 -7.04
N PRO A 174 -9.70 -4.26 -5.77
CA PRO A 174 -10.18 -5.08 -4.68
C PRO A 174 -11.63 -4.72 -4.33
N ALA A 175 -12.52 -5.69 -4.40
CA ALA A 175 -13.92 -5.55 -4.01
C ALA A 175 -14.22 -6.30 -2.71
N GLY A 176 -14.76 -5.57 -1.73
CA GLY A 176 -15.21 -6.14 -0.45
C GLY A 176 -14.10 -6.37 0.56
N PHE A 177 -12.94 -5.71 0.42
CA PHE A 177 -11.98 -5.63 1.52
C PHE A 177 -12.62 -4.88 2.70
N ASP A 178 -12.43 -5.43 3.90
CA ASP A 178 -12.89 -4.81 5.13
C ASP A 178 -12.00 -5.24 6.29
N ILE A 179 -11.82 -4.40 7.30
CA ILE A 179 -11.16 -4.75 8.55
C ILE A 179 -11.71 -3.90 9.68
N TYR A 180 -12.16 -4.57 10.74
CA TYR A 180 -12.75 -3.93 11.89
C TYR A 180 -12.53 -4.74 13.17
N LEU A 181 -12.57 -4.05 14.31
CA LEU A 181 -12.49 -4.65 15.64
C LEU A 181 -13.87 -4.69 16.28
N GLU A 182 -14.32 -5.89 16.63
CA GLU A 182 -15.49 -6.09 17.47
C GLU A 182 -15.14 -5.75 18.92
N THR A 183 -15.98 -4.95 19.57
CA THR A 183 -15.84 -4.59 20.99
C THR A 183 -17.17 -4.75 21.72
N SER A 184 -17.13 -4.72 23.05
CA SER A 184 -18.34 -4.66 23.88
C SER A 184 -19.23 -3.44 23.58
N GLY A 185 -18.65 -2.37 23.03
CA GLY A 185 -19.34 -1.11 22.69
C GLY A 185 -19.77 -0.98 21.22
N GLY A 186 -19.53 -1.99 20.39
CA GLY A 186 -19.79 -1.94 18.94
C GLY A 186 -18.54 -2.23 18.12
N VAL A 187 -18.44 -1.62 16.94
CA VAL A 187 -17.34 -1.84 15.99
C VAL A 187 -16.40 -0.64 15.99
N VAL A 188 -15.10 -0.91 16.02
CA VAL A 188 -14.04 0.09 15.80
C VAL A 188 -13.41 -0.16 14.44
N GLU A 189 -13.48 0.85 13.58
CA GLU A 189 -12.98 0.82 12.20
C GLU A 189 -11.50 1.25 12.12
N LEU A 190 -10.91 1.13 10.93
CA LEU A 190 -9.58 1.65 10.59
C LEU A 190 -9.32 3.05 11.17
N GLY A 191 -8.13 3.27 11.75
CA GLY A 191 -7.76 4.53 12.39
C GLY A 191 -8.31 4.71 13.81
N GLY A 192 -9.35 3.95 14.17
CA GLY A 192 -10.00 4.00 15.48
C GLY A 192 -9.19 3.38 16.61
N GLU A 193 -9.69 3.55 17.83
CA GLU A 193 -9.08 3.04 19.06
C GLU A 193 -10.08 2.29 19.93
N ALA A 194 -9.62 1.21 20.58
CA ALA A 194 -10.33 0.53 21.65
C ALA A 194 -9.44 0.33 22.89
N GLU A 195 -10.07 0.26 24.07
CA GLU A 195 -9.43 -0.29 25.27
C GLU A 195 -9.36 -1.81 25.15
N LEU A 196 -8.24 -2.43 25.54
CA LEU A 196 -8.03 -3.87 25.53
C LEU A 196 -9.11 -4.62 26.32
N ALA A 197 -9.56 -4.06 27.44
CA ALA A 197 -10.62 -4.64 28.26
C ALA A 197 -11.97 -4.79 27.54
N ASN A 198 -12.17 -4.03 26.46
CA ASN A 198 -13.37 -4.06 25.63
C ASN A 198 -13.14 -4.76 24.29
N ALA A 199 -11.90 -5.08 23.92
CA ALA A 199 -11.55 -5.68 22.64
C ALA A 199 -11.99 -7.15 22.58
N GLY A 200 -12.66 -7.50 21.47
CA GLY A 200 -13.08 -8.86 21.15
C GLY A 200 -12.23 -9.41 20.01
N ASN A 201 -12.85 -9.61 18.85
CA ASN A 201 -12.16 -10.13 17.67
C ASN A 201 -11.85 -9.02 16.68
N LEU A 202 -10.64 -9.06 16.13
CA LEU A 202 -10.33 -8.35 14.91
C LEU A 202 -10.72 -9.24 13.72
N VAL A 203 -11.53 -8.69 12.83
CA VAL A 203 -12.08 -9.37 11.66
C VAL A 203 -11.54 -8.67 10.42
N ALA A 204 -10.96 -9.44 9.49
CA ALA A 204 -10.55 -8.96 8.18
C ALA A 204 -11.20 -9.79 7.07
N VAL A 205 -11.78 -9.13 6.08
CA VAL A 205 -12.44 -9.75 4.92
C VAL A 205 -11.50 -9.68 3.73
N THR A 206 -11.13 -10.85 3.21
CA THR A 206 -10.30 -10.99 2.02
C THR A 206 -11.08 -10.49 0.80
N PRO A 207 -10.56 -9.53 0.03
CA PRO A 207 -11.24 -9.01 -1.15
C PRO A 207 -11.23 -10.04 -2.29
N ARG A 208 -12.05 -9.77 -3.30
CA ARG A 208 -11.97 -10.42 -4.62
C ARG A 208 -11.60 -9.41 -5.67
N VAL A 209 -11.09 -9.87 -6.82
CA VAL A 209 -10.91 -9.00 -7.99
C VAL A 209 -12.29 -8.60 -8.52
N ALA A 210 -12.57 -7.30 -8.57
CA ALA A 210 -13.82 -6.76 -9.10
C ALA A 210 -13.99 -7.14 -10.58
N ALA A 211 -15.21 -7.54 -10.97
CA ALA A 211 -15.56 -7.84 -12.36
C ALA A 211 -14.61 -8.82 -13.08
N LEU A 212 -14.06 -9.81 -12.35
CA LEU A 212 -13.20 -10.83 -12.94
C LEU A 212 -13.91 -11.58 -14.07
N TYR A 213 -13.26 -11.67 -15.23
CA TYR A 213 -13.77 -12.41 -16.38
C TYR A 213 -14.01 -13.89 -16.01
N SER A 214 -15.19 -14.43 -16.34
CA SER A 214 -15.63 -15.76 -15.89
C SER A 214 -14.77 -16.93 -16.41
N GLY A 215 -14.00 -16.73 -17.48
CA GLY A 215 -13.07 -17.72 -18.01
C GLY A 215 -11.62 -17.52 -17.57
N ALA A 216 -11.33 -16.56 -16.69
CA ALA A 216 -9.99 -16.35 -16.16
C ALA A 216 -9.64 -17.41 -15.12
N GLU A 217 -8.37 -17.82 -15.08
CA GLU A 217 -7.82 -18.56 -13.94
C GLU A 217 -7.92 -17.65 -12.70
N PRO A 218 -8.57 -18.07 -11.60
CA PRO A 218 -8.73 -17.21 -10.44
C PRO A 218 -7.39 -16.94 -9.75
N PRO A 219 -7.14 -15.73 -9.24
CA PRO A 219 -5.96 -15.47 -8.41
C PRO A 219 -6.05 -16.21 -7.07
N ILE A 220 -4.90 -16.47 -6.47
CA ILE A 220 -4.82 -16.88 -5.05
C ILE A 220 -4.68 -15.59 -4.23
N ILE A 221 -5.59 -15.38 -3.29
CA ILE A 221 -5.63 -14.17 -2.46
C ILE A 221 -5.63 -14.59 -0.99
N GLU A 222 -4.77 -13.99 -0.20
CA GLU A 222 -4.61 -14.29 1.22
C GLU A 222 -4.52 -13.01 2.05
N THR A 223 -5.18 -12.99 3.21
CA THR A 223 -5.10 -11.89 4.17
C THR A 223 -4.21 -12.28 5.34
N LEU A 224 -3.27 -11.40 5.67
CA LEU A 224 -2.41 -11.47 6.84
C LEU A 224 -2.82 -10.36 7.80
N ILE A 225 -2.96 -10.70 9.08
CA ILE A 225 -3.22 -9.73 10.15
C ILE A 225 -1.96 -9.62 11.00
N HIS A 226 -1.49 -8.40 11.22
CA HIS A 226 -0.31 -8.09 12.00
C HIS A 226 -0.68 -7.25 13.22
N ARG A 227 0.00 -7.49 14.33
CA ARG A 227 0.07 -6.61 15.51
C ARG A 227 1.45 -5.99 15.57
N VAL A 228 1.52 -4.67 15.73
CA VAL A 228 2.76 -3.94 16.02
C VAL A 228 2.68 -3.39 17.43
N ASP A 229 3.59 -3.82 18.29
CA ASP A 229 3.70 -3.37 19.69
C ASP A 229 5.16 -3.04 20.02
N GLY A 230 5.47 -2.75 21.30
CA GLY A 230 6.83 -2.41 21.73
C GLY A 230 7.91 -3.49 21.47
N ASN A 231 7.53 -4.70 21.09
CA ASN A 231 8.42 -5.79 20.67
C ASN A 231 8.56 -5.91 19.14
N GLY A 232 7.89 -5.04 18.38
CA GLY A 232 7.89 -5.02 16.92
C GLY A 232 6.62 -5.65 16.31
N ARG A 233 6.73 -6.07 15.05
CA ARG A 233 5.62 -6.63 14.26
C ARG A 233 5.54 -8.15 14.41
N THR A 234 4.35 -8.65 14.77
CA THR A 234 4.01 -10.08 14.82
C THR A 234 2.80 -10.37 13.94
N MET A 235 2.85 -11.43 13.12
CA MET A 235 1.67 -11.92 12.41
C MET A 235 0.79 -12.71 13.38
N VAL A 236 -0.45 -12.27 13.57
CA VAL A 236 -1.42 -12.86 14.51
C VAL A 236 -2.54 -13.62 13.80
N GLY A 237 -2.70 -13.41 12.50
CA GLY A 237 -3.71 -14.11 11.68
C GLY A 237 -3.28 -14.26 10.24
N ARG A 238 -3.75 -15.32 9.59
CA ARG A 238 -3.51 -15.62 8.18
C ARG A 238 -4.64 -16.49 7.64
N GLY A 239 -5.15 -16.19 6.44
CA GLY A 239 -6.12 -17.04 5.78
C GLY A 239 -6.83 -16.40 4.59
N THR A 240 -7.89 -17.05 4.13
CA THR A 240 -8.72 -16.63 2.98
C THR A 240 -10.17 -16.44 3.40
N GLY A 241 -10.95 -15.64 2.68
CA GLY A 241 -12.32 -15.32 3.08
C GLY A 241 -12.32 -14.40 4.29
N THR A 242 -13.04 -14.75 5.36
CA THR A 242 -13.00 -13.99 6.62
C THR A 242 -11.94 -14.55 7.55
N VAL A 243 -10.98 -13.70 7.95
CA VAL A 243 -9.95 -14.02 8.94
C VAL A 243 -10.34 -13.34 10.26
N THR A 244 -10.44 -14.12 11.32
CA THR A 244 -10.83 -13.65 12.66
C THR A 244 -9.75 -14.01 13.66
N VAL A 245 -9.28 -13.02 14.42
CA VAL A 245 -8.29 -13.22 15.49
C VAL A 245 -8.78 -12.59 16.78
N ALA A 246 -8.63 -13.30 17.90
CA ALA A 246 -8.88 -12.71 19.21
C ALA A 246 -7.78 -11.68 19.51
N VAL A 247 -8.17 -10.48 19.94
CA VAL A 247 -7.23 -9.46 20.40
C VAL A 247 -6.81 -9.79 21.83
N ASP A 248 -5.53 -10.12 22.01
CA ASP A 248 -4.97 -10.61 23.27
C ASP A 248 -3.96 -9.63 23.92
N GLY A 249 -3.71 -8.48 23.30
CA GLY A 249 -2.77 -7.49 23.80
C GLY A 249 -2.90 -6.12 23.14
N PRO A 250 -2.24 -5.10 23.70
CA PRO A 250 -2.22 -3.76 23.10
C PRO A 250 -1.33 -3.75 21.85
N GLY A 251 -1.59 -2.79 20.96
CA GLY A 251 -0.80 -2.57 19.75
C GLY A 251 -1.59 -1.94 18.60
N ALA A 252 -0.88 -1.67 17.52
CA ALA A 252 -1.44 -1.25 16.24
C ALA A 252 -1.68 -2.48 15.36
N TYR A 253 -2.93 -2.77 15.04
CA TYR A 253 -3.33 -3.93 14.24
C TYR A 253 -3.66 -3.53 12.82
N HIS A 254 -3.07 -4.18 11.82
CA HIS A 254 -3.34 -3.89 10.41
C HIS A 254 -3.41 -5.17 9.56
N ALA A 255 -4.04 -5.09 8.40
CA ALA A 255 -4.07 -6.17 7.42
C ALA A 255 -3.19 -5.89 6.21
N THR A 256 -2.61 -6.96 5.68
CA THR A 256 -1.94 -7.01 4.38
C THR A 256 -2.62 -8.10 3.56
N VAL A 257 -3.10 -7.77 2.37
CA VAL A 257 -3.64 -8.77 1.43
C VAL A 257 -2.58 -9.05 0.39
N LEU A 258 -2.24 -10.33 0.23
CA LEU A 258 -1.36 -10.83 -0.81
C LEU A 258 -2.17 -11.37 -2.00
N ILE A 259 -1.65 -11.21 -3.21
CA ILE A 259 -2.22 -11.77 -4.44
C ILE A 259 -1.15 -12.50 -5.26
N THR A 260 -1.46 -13.71 -5.72
CA THR A 260 -0.77 -14.38 -6.83
C THR A 260 -1.67 -14.29 -8.06
N PRO A 261 -1.36 -13.41 -9.03
CA PRO A 261 -2.34 -12.92 -10.00
C PRO A 261 -2.42 -13.82 -11.24
N ALA A 262 -2.82 -15.08 -11.05
CA ALA A 262 -2.94 -16.07 -12.12
C ALA A 262 -3.87 -15.63 -13.27
N HIS A 263 -4.87 -14.79 -12.98
CA HIS A 263 -5.79 -14.21 -13.97
C HIS A 263 -5.10 -13.30 -14.98
N LEU A 264 -3.90 -12.80 -14.68
CA LEU A 264 -3.14 -11.96 -15.59
C LEU A 264 -2.37 -12.77 -16.65
N ARG A 265 -2.21 -14.09 -16.48
CA ARG A 265 -1.42 -14.96 -17.36
C ARG A 265 -1.70 -14.77 -18.86
N PRO A 266 -2.96 -14.66 -19.34
CA PRO A 266 -3.24 -14.47 -20.75
C PRO A 266 -2.73 -13.14 -21.34
N TYR A 267 -2.44 -12.15 -20.49
CA TYR A 267 -2.01 -10.80 -20.89
C TYR A 267 -0.50 -10.60 -20.78
N LEU A 268 0.27 -11.63 -20.40
CA LEU A 268 1.71 -11.52 -20.15
C LEU A 268 2.58 -12.01 -21.31
N GLY A 269 2.00 -12.60 -22.36
CA GLY A 269 2.80 -13.21 -23.43
C GLY A 269 3.75 -14.27 -22.87
N THR A 270 5.06 -14.06 -23.06
CA THR A 270 6.12 -14.94 -22.52
C THR A 270 6.50 -14.64 -21.07
N LEU A 271 6.04 -13.52 -20.49
CA LEU A 271 6.40 -13.05 -19.15
C LEU A 271 5.53 -13.70 -18.04
N THR A 272 5.14 -14.96 -18.22
CA THR A 272 4.15 -15.62 -17.34
C THR A 272 4.61 -15.77 -15.89
N SER A 273 5.92 -15.66 -15.63
CA SER A 273 6.46 -15.75 -14.26
C SER A 273 5.88 -14.67 -13.32
N TYR A 274 5.45 -13.52 -13.84
CA TYR A 274 4.80 -12.50 -13.01
C TYR A 274 3.44 -12.96 -12.46
N ALA A 275 2.76 -13.92 -13.10
CA ALA A 275 1.49 -14.49 -12.62
C ALA A 275 1.68 -15.57 -11.53
N GLU A 276 2.92 -15.99 -11.28
CA GLU A 276 3.26 -17.08 -10.34
C GLU A 276 3.83 -16.55 -9.01
N ARG A 277 4.18 -15.26 -8.96
CA ARG A 277 4.71 -14.57 -7.78
C ARG A 277 3.57 -14.02 -6.93
N SER A 278 3.81 -13.94 -5.63
CA SER A 278 2.92 -13.29 -4.67
C SER A 278 3.35 -11.83 -4.45
N TYR A 279 2.40 -10.91 -4.47
CA TYR A 279 2.63 -9.48 -4.25
C TYR A 279 1.71 -8.96 -3.15
N THR A 280 2.13 -7.90 -2.47
CA THR A 280 1.18 -7.07 -1.70
C THR A 280 0.18 -6.45 -2.66
N TRP A 281 -1.10 -6.70 -2.41
CA TRP A 281 -2.20 -6.11 -3.16
C TRP A 281 -2.88 -5.00 -2.39
N VAL A 282 -3.18 -5.22 -1.11
CA VAL A 282 -3.79 -4.23 -0.22
C VAL A 282 -2.95 -4.11 1.05
N GLN A 283 -2.79 -2.89 1.53
CA GLN A 283 -2.18 -2.62 2.83
C GLN A 283 -3.07 -1.61 3.58
N SER A 284 -3.56 -2.00 4.76
CA SER A 284 -4.41 -1.12 5.57
C SER A 284 -3.61 -0.25 6.53
N ASN A 285 -4.18 0.89 6.91
CA ASN A 285 -3.79 1.56 8.15
C ASN A 285 -4.14 0.71 9.39
N PRO A 286 -3.66 1.09 10.58
CA PRO A 286 -3.93 0.32 11.79
C PRO A 286 -5.27 0.67 12.47
N ILE A 287 -5.81 -0.30 13.20
CA ILE A 287 -6.73 -0.11 14.33
C ILE A 287 -5.89 -0.20 15.61
N TYR A 288 -6.11 0.70 16.57
CA TYR A 288 -5.30 0.79 17.78
C TYR A 288 -6.01 0.15 18.97
N VAL A 289 -5.27 -0.64 19.76
CA VAL A 289 -5.73 -1.22 21.03
C VAL A 289 -4.76 -0.83 22.13
N ARG A 290 -5.27 -0.33 23.26
CA ARG A 290 -4.46 0.08 24.43
C ARG A 290 -4.83 -0.60 25.72
#